data_AF-A0A2J6JC66-F1
#
_entry.id   AF-A0A2J6JC66-F1
#
_cell.length_a   1.000
_cell.length_b   1.000
_cell.length_c   1.000
_cell.angle_alpha   90.00
_cell.angle_beta   90.00
_cell.angle_gamma   90.00
#
_symmetry.space_group_name_H-M   'P 1'
#
loop_
_entity.id
_entity.type
_entity.pdbx_description
1 polymer ?
#
loop_
_entity_poly.entity_id
_entity_poly.type
_entity_poly.pdbx_seq_one_letter_code
_entity_poly.pdbx_strand_id
1 'polypeptide(L)'
;MRHPTEAEQRLLLLNHLIPLSRIDTFCRDLYLQRAKIALSQVMSEEAYQTHRHQCTTLANLPNQIRNAMESDDWGRVQNLSHQYRTLAAQIEAEKEIASFAKAIYVTTLPPIDPFSPGMNALPGVPRQGLGELREHALTLLEELQKLDPDWNALYRQRTEAFATLHPEPVTDDGAALPSPSRLQDEAIAALDAGKFGDLEQLAGKLVSLNEGTKDGQEAIDNGHINGKEKMLFSFSAATLQGAVRLGLSPYRAPSRYRDFAPFCRFAWHPTFAQTHHTPHSGVLRVPELPLPEGIPDDFKGRAQLFASHPMINSGGVRFIPDMVEEDLLVELFPDPEAGSEPPPSPLLEALGLAHRHSLNREQIEAALFAHGDDLLRRELSLDPLDFRLICIPPDLHLRIGLDQGWGEQRIWTHFDGYLVMMDGTCKALAGGDVRYGGIYDLLGISPHYASERIIARFAVVQRRRMAIWP
;
A
#
# COMPACT_ATOMS: atom_id res chain seq x y z
N MET A 1 -42.41 11.56 0.66
CA MET A 1 -41.02 11.26 1.12
C MET A 1 -40.26 12.58 1.13
N ARG A 2 -39.57 12.91 2.21
CA ARG A 2 -38.75 14.14 2.30
C ARG A 2 -37.46 13.89 1.52
N HIS A 3 -37.10 14.78 0.61
CA HIS A 3 -35.81 14.70 -0.07
C HIS A 3 -34.70 15.00 0.96
N PRO A 4 -33.62 14.20 1.00
CA PRO A 4 -32.50 14.48 1.87
C PRO A 4 -31.88 15.84 1.55
N THR A 5 -31.45 16.56 2.58
CA THR A 5 -30.69 17.79 2.45
C THR A 5 -29.34 17.52 1.80
N GLU A 6 -28.71 18.55 1.24
CA GLU A 6 -27.38 18.41 0.61
C GLU A 6 -26.32 17.91 1.61
N ALA A 7 -26.41 18.31 2.87
CA ALA A 7 -25.55 17.79 3.94
C ALA A 7 -25.79 16.29 4.20
N GLU A 8 -27.05 15.86 4.27
CA GLU A 8 -27.39 14.42 4.42
C GLU A 8 -26.90 13.60 3.23
N GLN A 9 -27.02 14.10 1.99
CA GLN A 9 -26.49 13.44 0.80
C GLN A 9 -24.97 13.29 0.85
N ARG A 10 -24.24 14.30 1.34
CA ARG A 10 -22.78 14.22 1.51
C ARG A 10 -22.40 13.20 2.56
N LEU A 11 -23.10 13.14 3.70
CA LEU A 11 -22.84 12.12 4.72
C LEU A 11 -23.13 10.71 4.21
N LEU A 12 -24.18 10.53 3.40
CA LEU A 12 -24.44 9.25 2.71
C LEU A 12 -23.29 8.88 1.76
N LEU A 13 -22.77 9.84 0.98
CA LEU A 13 -21.61 9.61 0.13
C LEU A 13 -20.38 9.15 0.93
N LEU A 14 -20.08 9.79 2.07
CA LEU A 14 -18.98 9.40 2.96
C LEU A 14 -19.15 7.99 3.53
N ASN A 15 -20.38 7.63 3.89
CA ASN A 15 -20.73 6.30 4.39
C ASN A 15 -20.46 5.17 3.38
N HIS A 16 -20.40 5.49 2.08
CA HIS A 16 -20.06 4.50 1.06
C HIS A 16 -18.58 4.56 0.63
N LEU A 17 -18.02 5.76 0.45
CA LEU A 17 -16.63 5.93 0.02
C LEU A 17 -15.62 5.39 1.04
N ILE A 18 -15.83 5.65 2.34
CA ILE A 18 -14.86 5.27 3.38
C ILE A 18 -14.78 3.74 3.53
N PRO A 19 -15.88 2.99 3.68
CA PRO A 19 -15.81 1.53 3.70
C PRO A 19 -15.24 0.95 2.40
N LEU A 20 -15.65 1.46 1.23
CA LEU A 20 -15.14 0.99 -0.05
C LEU A 20 -13.62 1.16 -0.15
N SER A 21 -13.08 2.28 0.36
CA SER A 21 -11.63 2.55 0.37
C SER A 21 -10.79 1.55 1.20
N ARG A 22 -11.44 0.77 2.07
CA ARG A 22 -10.79 -0.31 2.84
C ARG A 22 -10.84 -1.66 2.12
N ILE A 23 -11.76 -1.80 1.17
CA ILE A 23 -11.98 -3.03 0.41
C ILE A 23 -11.23 -2.96 -0.92
N ASP A 24 -11.46 -1.88 -1.69
CA ASP A 24 -10.77 -1.59 -2.94
C ASP A 24 -9.57 -0.68 -2.68
N THR A 25 -8.51 -1.29 -2.15
CA THR A 25 -7.30 -0.55 -1.74
C THR A 25 -6.57 0.06 -2.95
N PHE A 26 -6.72 -0.54 -4.13
CA PHE A 26 -6.15 -0.05 -5.40
C PHE A 26 -6.59 1.38 -5.74
N CYS A 27 -7.87 1.70 -5.52
CA CYS A 27 -8.46 3.02 -5.74
C CYS A 27 -8.69 3.81 -4.43
N ARG A 28 -8.11 3.38 -3.30
CA ARG A 28 -8.33 3.98 -1.98
C ARG A 28 -8.09 5.48 -1.96
N ASP A 29 -6.98 5.93 -2.53
CA ASP A 29 -6.59 7.34 -2.57
C ASP A 29 -7.65 8.17 -3.31
N LEU A 30 -8.15 7.68 -4.46
CA LEU A 30 -9.21 8.33 -5.22
C LEU A 30 -10.50 8.46 -4.41
N TYR A 31 -10.94 7.38 -3.75
CA TYR A 31 -12.15 7.43 -2.91
C TYR A 31 -12.00 8.39 -1.73
N LEU A 32 -10.84 8.38 -1.08
CA LEU A 32 -10.57 9.28 0.04
C LEU A 32 -10.42 10.74 -0.42
N GLN A 33 -9.92 11.00 -1.62
CA GLN A 33 -9.93 12.36 -2.21
C GLN A 33 -11.36 12.83 -2.49
N ARG A 34 -12.19 11.99 -3.12
CA ARG A 34 -13.61 12.33 -3.33
C ARG A 34 -14.33 12.57 -1.99
N ALA A 35 -14.02 11.75 -0.99
CA ALA A 35 -14.54 11.90 0.37
C ALA A 35 -14.03 13.18 1.05
N LYS A 36 -12.75 13.55 0.84
CA LYS A 36 -12.16 14.81 1.34
C LYS A 36 -12.90 16.03 0.79
N ILE A 37 -13.20 16.04 -0.51
CA ILE A 37 -13.97 17.11 -1.15
C ILE A 37 -15.36 17.21 -0.51
N ALA A 38 -16.07 16.10 -0.38
CA ALA A 38 -17.41 16.07 0.21
C ALA A 38 -17.42 16.51 1.70
N LEU A 39 -16.47 16.00 2.49
CA LEU A 39 -16.35 16.30 3.91
C LEU A 39 -15.95 17.76 4.17
N SER A 40 -15.05 18.34 3.35
CA SER A 40 -14.55 19.70 3.55
C SER A 40 -15.63 20.77 3.60
N GLN A 41 -16.79 20.47 2.99
CA GLN A 41 -17.94 21.36 2.96
C GLN A 41 -18.86 21.23 4.19
N VAL A 42 -18.61 20.24 5.05
CA VAL A 42 -19.34 19.98 6.30
C VAL A 42 -18.45 20.21 7.51
N MET A 43 -17.21 19.72 7.46
CA MET A 43 -16.17 19.94 8.46
C MET A 43 -14.83 20.07 7.75
N SER A 44 -14.22 21.25 7.79
CA SER A 44 -12.88 21.45 7.23
C SER A 44 -11.82 20.74 8.08
N GLU A 45 -10.63 20.58 7.51
CA GLU A 45 -9.48 20.01 8.24
C GLU A 45 -9.13 20.85 9.48
N GLU A 46 -9.18 22.18 9.38
CA GLU A 46 -8.96 23.10 10.49
C GLU A 46 -10.03 22.94 11.60
N ALA A 47 -11.30 22.82 11.21
CA ALA A 47 -12.39 22.56 12.15
C ALA A 47 -12.18 21.22 12.88
N TYR A 48 -11.73 20.19 12.16
CA TYR A 48 -11.39 18.90 12.77
C TYR A 48 -10.21 18.98 13.75
N GLN A 49 -9.15 19.74 13.44
CA GLN A 49 -8.06 19.95 14.40
C GLN A 49 -8.54 20.69 15.66
N THR A 50 -9.43 21.67 15.50
CA THR A 50 -10.07 22.36 16.62
C THR A 50 -10.89 21.38 17.47
N HIS A 51 -11.68 20.52 16.84
CA HIS A 51 -12.43 19.45 17.51
C HIS A 51 -11.50 18.49 18.29
N ARG A 52 -10.35 18.11 17.73
CA ARG A 52 -9.35 17.28 18.44
C ARG A 52 -8.78 17.97 19.67
N HIS A 53 -8.51 19.27 19.58
CA HIS A 53 -8.04 20.07 20.72
C HIS A 53 -9.12 20.17 21.81
N GLN A 54 -10.38 20.34 21.41
CA GLN A 54 -11.54 20.32 22.31
C GLN A 54 -11.68 18.97 23.03
N CYS A 55 -11.54 17.83 22.33
CA CYS A 55 -11.54 16.51 22.96
C CYS A 55 -10.42 16.36 24.01
N THR A 56 -9.23 16.86 23.71
CA THR A 56 -8.10 16.88 24.67
C THR A 56 -8.41 17.76 25.88
N THR A 57 -9.01 18.93 25.65
CA THR A 57 -9.44 19.84 26.72
C THR A 57 -10.49 19.18 27.61
N LEU A 58 -11.52 18.55 27.02
CA LEU A 58 -12.55 17.82 27.76
C LEU A 58 -11.95 16.71 28.63
N ALA A 59 -10.99 15.94 28.12
CA ALA A 59 -10.31 14.89 28.86
C ALA A 59 -9.52 15.42 30.08
N ASN A 60 -9.03 16.66 30.01
CA ASN A 60 -8.25 17.30 31.08
C ASN A 60 -9.13 18.02 32.13
N LEU A 61 -10.36 18.38 31.80
CA LEU A 61 -11.26 19.12 32.71
C LEU A 61 -11.54 18.40 34.04
N PRO A 62 -11.73 17.06 34.11
CA PRO A 62 -11.91 16.36 35.39
C PRO A 62 -10.76 16.58 36.38
N ASN A 63 -9.52 16.63 35.90
CA ASN A 63 -8.36 16.89 36.76
C ASN A 63 -8.33 18.36 37.23
N GLN A 64 -8.70 19.31 36.35
CA GLN A 64 -8.80 20.72 36.74
C GLN A 64 -9.90 20.96 37.78
N ILE A 65 -11.04 20.26 37.65
CA ILE A 65 -12.12 20.29 38.62
C ILE A 65 -11.63 19.76 39.97
N ARG A 66 -10.95 18.61 39.98
CA ARG A 66 -10.38 18.03 41.21
C ARG A 66 -9.42 18.99 41.91
N ASN A 67 -8.50 19.60 41.16
CA ASN A 67 -7.55 20.57 41.73
C ASN A 67 -8.25 21.81 42.31
N ALA A 68 -9.33 22.27 41.68
CA ALA A 68 -10.13 23.37 42.20
C ALA A 68 -10.90 22.98 43.48
N MET A 69 -11.40 21.75 43.56
CA MET A 69 -12.00 21.20 44.79
C MET A 69 -10.99 21.10 45.93
N GLU A 70 -9.78 20.63 45.66
CA GLU A 70 -8.69 20.54 46.65
C GLU A 70 -8.23 21.93 47.16
N SER A 71 -8.48 22.98 46.38
CA SER A 71 -8.16 24.37 46.73
C SER A 71 -9.36 25.14 47.30
N ASP A 72 -10.49 24.49 47.57
CA ASP A 72 -11.76 25.11 48.02
C ASP A 72 -12.30 26.24 47.11
N ASP A 73 -11.91 26.27 45.83
CA ASP A 73 -12.39 27.27 44.85
C ASP A 73 -13.68 26.78 44.16
N TRP A 74 -14.78 26.84 44.91
CA TRP A 74 -16.09 26.36 44.46
C TRP A 74 -16.67 27.14 43.27
N GLY A 75 -16.30 28.42 43.11
CA GLY A 75 -16.69 29.22 41.94
C GLY A 75 -16.04 28.68 40.66
N ARG A 76 -14.75 28.32 40.73
CA ARG A 76 -14.05 27.66 39.63
C ARG A 76 -14.59 26.26 39.35
N VAL A 77 -14.94 25.49 40.38
CA VAL A 77 -15.59 24.17 40.20
C VAL A 77 -16.89 24.28 39.41
N GLN A 78 -17.74 25.26 39.71
CA GLN A 78 -19.00 25.48 38.99
C GLN A 78 -18.76 25.83 37.52
N ASN A 79 -17.83 26.76 37.25
CA ASN A 79 -17.48 27.18 35.90
C ASN A 79 -16.91 26.02 35.06
N LEU A 80 -15.94 25.28 35.59
CA LEU A 80 -15.32 24.13 34.89
C LEU A 80 -16.33 22.99 34.67
N SER A 81 -17.24 22.75 35.61
CA SER A 81 -18.30 21.75 35.45
C SER A 81 -19.33 22.14 34.38
N HIS A 82 -19.66 23.43 34.26
CA HIS A 82 -20.49 23.92 33.17
C HIS A 82 -19.78 23.79 31.82
N GLN A 83 -18.51 24.20 31.73
CA GLN A 83 -17.69 24.02 30.54
C GLN A 83 -17.61 22.56 30.11
N TYR A 84 -17.41 21.63 31.06
CA TYR A 84 -17.40 20.20 30.78
C TYR A 84 -18.69 19.73 30.11
N ARG A 85 -19.86 20.10 30.66
CA ARG A 85 -21.16 19.69 30.08
C ARG A 85 -21.38 20.25 28.69
N THR A 86 -21.09 21.54 28.49
CA THR A 86 -21.26 22.20 27.18
C THR A 86 -20.34 21.57 26.14
N LEU A 87 -19.07 21.37 26.48
CA LEU A 87 -18.09 20.78 25.58
C LEU A 87 -18.39 19.31 25.29
N ALA A 88 -18.83 18.54 26.28
CA ALA A 88 -19.24 17.15 26.09
C ALA A 88 -20.46 17.03 25.15
N ALA A 89 -21.45 17.91 25.30
CA ALA A 89 -22.61 17.93 24.41
C ALA A 89 -22.22 18.30 22.97
N GLN A 90 -21.32 19.26 22.79
CA GLN A 90 -20.80 19.63 21.47
C GLN A 90 -20.05 18.47 20.80
N ILE A 91 -19.11 17.84 21.53
CA ILE A 91 -18.33 16.71 21.01
C ILE A 91 -19.24 15.55 20.63
N GLU A 92 -20.27 15.24 21.44
CA GLU A 92 -21.21 14.17 21.12
C GLU A 92 -22.05 14.51 19.88
N ALA A 93 -22.44 15.78 19.69
CA ALA A 93 -23.18 16.21 18.50
C ALA A 93 -22.34 16.10 17.20
N GLU A 94 -21.03 16.29 17.29
CA GLU A 94 -20.12 16.25 16.13
C GLU A 94 -19.48 14.87 15.90
N LYS A 95 -19.77 13.88 16.75
CA LYS A 95 -19.08 12.59 16.83
C LYS A 95 -19.05 11.81 15.51
N GLU A 96 -20.17 11.75 14.80
CA GLU A 96 -20.26 11.02 13.52
C GLU A 96 -19.37 11.68 12.46
N ILE A 97 -19.49 13.00 12.30
CA ILE A 97 -18.69 13.78 11.32
C ILE A 97 -17.21 13.72 11.69
N ALA A 98 -16.88 13.84 12.98
CA ALA A 98 -15.51 13.70 13.49
C ALA A 98 -14.94 12.30 13.22
N SER A 99 -15.77 11.25 13.16
CA SER A 99 -15.32 9.91 12.79
C SER A 99 -14.95 9.81 11.31
N PHE A 100 -15.70 10.46 10.40
CA PHE A 100 -15.32 10.58 9.00
C PHE A 100 -14.06 11.43 8.82
N ALA A 101 -13.98 12.55 9.53
CA ALA A 101 -12.81 13.42 9.53
C ALA A 101 -11.55 12.69 10.00
N LYS A 102 -11.66 11.84 11.03
CA LYS A 102 -10.57 10.96 11.44
C LYS A 102 -10.15 10.01 10.32
N ALA A 103 -11.09 9.41 9.60
CA ALA A 103 -10.79 8.46 8.52
C ALA A 103 -10.15 9.11 7.28
N ILE A 104 -10.36 10.41 7.08
CA ILE A 104 -9.95 11.13 5.86
C ILE A 104 -8.73 12.04 6.09
N TYR A 105 -8.73 12.82 7.18
CA TYR A 105 -7.69 13.82 7.46
C TYR A 105 -6.50 13.26 8.24
N VAL A 106 -6.66 12.10 8.89
CA VAL A 106 -5.54 11.47 9.59
C VAL A 106 -4.89 10.45 8.65
N THR A 107 -3.65 10.73 8.26
CA THR A 107 -2.85 9.80 7.47
C THR A 107 -2.64 8.51 8.25
N THR A 108 -3.00 7.39 7.64
CA THR A 108 -2.72 6.05 8.14
C THR A 108 -1.94 5.27 7.09
N LEU A 109 -1.18 4.28 7.53
CA LEU A 109 -0.62 3.27 6.63
C LEU A 109 -1.72 2.69 5.73
N PRO A 110 -1.38 2.33 4.47
CA PRO A 110 -2.34 1.72 3.58
C PRO A 110 -2.80 0.37 4.15
N PRO A 111 -4.11 0.07 4.13
CA PRO A 111 -4.61 -1.25 4.47
C PRO A 111 -4.09 -2.28 3.46
N ILE A 112 -3.95 -3.53 3.89
CA ILE A 112 -3.61 -4.63 2.98
C ILE A 112 -4.85 -4.99 2.16
N ASP A 113 -4.69 -5.10 0.84
CA ASP A 113 -5.72 -5.57 -0.06
C ASP A 113 -6.20 -6.99 0.32
N PRO A 114 -7.50 -7.17 0.65
CA PRO A 114 -8.02 -8.47 1.02
C PRO A 114 -8.10 -9.47 -0.14
N PHE A 115 -8.06 -9.01 -1.39
CA PHE A 115 -8.10 -9.88 -2.58
C PHE A 115 -6.73 -10.16 -3.17
N SER A 116 -5.67 -9.61 -2.56
CA SER A 116 -4.31 -9.84 -3.00
C SER A 116 -3.87 -11.30 -2.75
N PRO A 117 -3.37 -12.01 -3.78
CA PRO A 117 -2.94 -13.40 -3.64
C PRO A 117 -1.90 -13.60 -2.53
N GLY A 118 -2.08 -14.67 -1.74
CA GLY A 118 -1.16 -15.01 -0.65
C GLY A 118 -1.23 -14.08 0.57
N MET A 119 -2.16 -13.12 0.60
CA MET A 119 -2.29 -12.14 1.69
C MET A 119 -3.53 -12.33 2.56
N ASN A 120 -4.46 -13.22 2.18
CA ASN A 120 -5.82 -13.27 2.72
C ASN A 120 -5.93 -13.39 4.25
N ALA A 121 -4.94 -13.96 4.95
CA ALA A 121 -4.97 -14.09 6.42
C ALA A 121 -4.59 -12.80 7.16
N LEU A 122 -3.91 -11.85 6.49
CA LEU A 122 -3.30 -10.66 7.11
C LEU A 122 -4.26 -9.46 7.30
N PRO A 123 -5.23 -9.20 6.40
CA PRO A 123 -6.24 -8.16 6.60
C PRO A 123 -7.21 -8.44 7.76
N GLY A 124 -7.10 -9.59 8.44
CA GLY A 124 -8.03 -10.02 9.48
C GLY A 124 -9.38 -10.52 8.94
N VAL A 125 -9.50 -10.72 7.63
CA VAL A 125 -10.69 -11.28 6.98
C VAL A 125 -10.41 -12.76 6.70
N PRO A 126 -11.15 -13.70 7.32
CA PRO A 126 -11.01 -15.11 6.99
C PRO A 126 -11.29 -15.34 5.50
N ARG A 127 -10.61 -16.30 4.86
CA ARG A 127 -10.83 -16.61 3.43
C ARG A 127 -12.32 -16.83 3.09
N GLN A 128 -13.09 -17.38 4.03
CA GLN A 128 -14.54 -17.59 3.89
C GLN A 128 -15.34 -16.28 3.78
N GLY A 129 -14.85 -15.18 4.35
CA GLY A 129 -15.51 -13.87 4.32
C GLY A 129 -15.24 -13.05 3.07
N LEU A 130 -14.34 -13.49 2.17
CA LEU A 130 -14.01 -12.74 0.94
C LEU A 130 -15.19 -12.63 -0.02
N GLY A 131 -16.06 -13.64 -0.08
CA GLY A 131 -17.29 -13.59 -0.87
C GLY A 131 -18.24 -12.51 -0.37
N GLU A 132 -18.50 -12.45 0.94
CA GLU A 132 -19.34 -11.42 1.56
C GLU A 132 -18.74 -10.03 1.38
N LEU A 133 -17.42 -9.90 1.51
CA LEU A 133 -16.71 -8.63 1.32
C LEU A 133 -16.83 -8.11 -0.11
N ARG A 134 -16.73 -9.00 -1.10
CA ARG A 134 -16.96 -8.69 -2.51
C ARG A 134 -18.40 -8.22 -2.76
N GLU A 135 -19.39 -8.95 -2.27
CA GLU A 135 -20.80 -8.55 -2.42
C GLU A 135 -21.09 -7.21 -1.74
N HIS A 136 -20.46 -6.96 -0.59
CA HIS A 136 -20.53 -5.67 0.06
C HIS A 136 -19.93 -4.55 -0.80
N ALA A 137 -18.75 -4.76 -1.39
CA ALA A 137 -18.15 -3.80 -2.33
C ALA A 137 -19.04 -3.51 -3.52
N LEU A 138 -19.65 -4.53 -4.13
CA LEU A 138 -20.60 -4.39 -5.24
C LEU A 138 -21.81 -3.54 -4.84
N THR A 139 -22.37 -3.78 -3.65
CA THR A 139 -23.48 -2.99 -3.11
C THR A 139 -23.07 -1.52 -2.91
N LEU A 140 -21.90 -1.26 -2.33
CA LEU A 140 -21.39 0.10 -2.15
C LEU A 140 -21.19 0.82 -3.48
N LEU A 141 -20.62 0.14 -4.49
CA LEU A 141 -20.41 0.70 -5.82
C LEU A 141 -21.74 1.00 -6.53
N GLU A 142 -22.75 0.15 -6.37
CA GLU A 142 -24.09 0.40 -6.93
C GLU A 142 -24.73 1.66 -6.33
N GLU A 143 -24.64 1.82 -5.01
CA GLU A 143 -25.15 3.03 -4.34
C GLU A 143 -24.36 4.28 -4.74
N LEU A 144 -23.03 4.19 -4.85
CA LEU A 144 -22.19 5.30 -5.33
C LEU A 144 -22.52 5.72 -6.76
N GLN A 145 -22.84 4.78 -7.65
CA GLN A 145 -23.29 5.10 -9.01
C GLN A 145 -24.57 5.93 -9.04
N LYS A 146 -25.46 5.78 -8.04
CA LYS A 146 -26.71 6.55 -7.90
C LYS A 146 -26.45 7.92 -7.25
N LEU A 147 -25.57 7.97 -6.27
CA LEU A 147 -25.33 9.16 -5.43
C LEU A 147 -24.30 10.13 -6.01
N ASP A 148 -23.36 9.66 -6.83
CA ASP A 148 -22.23 10.44 -7.33
C ASP A 148 -22.03 10.28 -8.85
N PRO A 149 -22.83 11.00 -9.66
CA PRO A 149 -22.82 10.85 -11.12
C PRO A 149 -21.50 11.27 -11.77
N ASP A 150 -20.76 12.21 -11.16
CA ASP A 150 -19.48 12.70 -11.69
C ASP A 150 -18.43 11.59 -11.78
N TRP A 151 -18.53 10.59 -10.90
CA TRP A 151 -17.57 9.48 -10.79
C TRP A 151 -18.14 8.14 -11.26
N ASN A 152 -19.32 8.15 -11.91
CA ASN A 152 -20.02 6.94 -12.33
C ASN A 152 -19.17 6.01 -13.22
N ALA A 153 -18.35 6.57 -14.11
CA ALA A 153 -17.46 5.79 -14.97
C ALA A 153 -16.45 4.95 -14.17
N LEU A 154 -15.82 5.55 -13.15
CA LEU A 154 -14.93 4.83 -12.24
C LEU A 154 -15.68 3.73 -11.50
N TYR A 155 -16.84 4.05 -10.90
CA TYR A 155 -17.58 3.06 -10.13
C TYR A 155 -18.02 1.88 -10.99
N ARG A 156 -18.44 2.12 -12.24
CA ARG A 156 -18.81 1.05 -13.17
C ARG A 156 -17.61 0.16 -13.52
N GLN A 157 -16.47 0.76 -13.84
CA GLN A 157 -15.24 0.02 -14.11
C GLN A 157 -14.86 -0.86 -12.93
N ARG A 158 -14.97 -0.35 -11.69
CA ARG A 158 -14.67 -1.13 -10.49
C ARG A 158 -15.72 -2.20 -10.22
N THR A 159 -17.01 -1.94 -10.49
CA THR A 159 -18.05 -2.98 -10.42
C THR A 159 -17.72 -4.15 -11.36
N GLU A 160 -17.31 -3.87 -12.59
CA GLU A 160 -16.89 -4.88 -13.55
C GLU A 160 -15.68 -5.68 -13.03
N ALA A 161 -14.67 -4.99 -12.50
CA ALA A 161 -13.50 -5.64 -11.90
C ALA A 161 -13.87 -6.57 -10.73
N PHE A 162 -14.64 -6.07 -9.75
CA PHE A 162 -15.11 -6.89 -8.62
C PHE A 162 -16.00 -8.06 -9.06
N ALA A 163 -16.78 -7.91 -10.14
CA ALA A 163 -17.60 -9.00 -10.65
C ALA A 163 -16.75 -10.19 -11.13
N THR A 164 -15.54 -9.94 -11.64
CA THR A 164 -14.59 -10.98 -12.09
C THR A 164 -13.84 -11.68 -10.94
N LEU A 165 -13.86 -11.11 -9.73
CA LEU A 165 -13.26 -11.73 -8.56
C LEU A 165 -14.10 -12.95 -8.14
N HIS A 166 -13.51 -14.14 -8.27
CA HIS A 166 -14.10 -15.37 -7.77
C HIS A 166 -13.23 -15.88 -6.61
N PRO A 167 -13.46 -15.43 -5.36
CA PRO A 167 -12.86 -16.08 -4.21
C PRO A 167 -13.37 -17.51 -4.18
N GLU A 168 -12.53 -18.49 -4.54
CA GLU A 168 -12.97 -19.88 -4.71
C GLU A 168 -13.70 -20.39 -3.45
N PRO A 169 -14.92 -20.95 -3.59
CA PRO A 169 -15.55 -21.63 -2.48
C PRO A 169 -14.77 -22.92 -2.17
N VAL A 170 -14.54 -23.18 -0.88
CA VAL A 170 -14.11 -24.52 -0.43
C VAL A 170 -15.32 -25.44 -0.59
N THR A 171 -15.50 -26.00 -1.79
CA THR A 171 -16.38 -27.16 -1.97
C THR A 171 -15.54 -28.40 -1.71
N ASP A 172 -15.95 -29.15 -0.69
CA ASP A 172 -15.41 -30.45 -0.27
C ASP A 172 -16.03 -31.61 -1.06
N ASP A 173 -16.54 -31.35 -2.27
CA ASP A 173 -17.19 -32.37 -3.09
C ASP A 173 -16.87 -32.19 -4.58
N GLY A 174 -16.29 -33.23 -5.18
CA GLY A 174 -16.52 -33.59 -6.59
C GLY A 174 -15.45 -33.25 -7.63
N ALA A 175 -14.51 -34.18 -7.82
CA ALA A 175 -13.99 -34.59 -9.14
C ALA A 175 -13.21 -33.59 -10.02
N ALA A 176 -12.36 -32.75 -9.42
CA ALA A 176 -11.16 -32.24 -10.08
C ALA A 176 -9.95 -32.52 -9.18
N LEU A 177 -8.85 -33.02 -9.74
CA LEU A 177 -7.60 -33.23 -8.98
C LEU A 177 -7.20 -31.87 -8.36
N PRO A 178 -7.07 -31.78 -7.02
CA PRO A 178 -6.72 -30.53 -6.36
C PRO A 178 -5.35 -30.06 -6.85
N SER A 179 -5.23 -28.76 -7.11
CA SER A 179 -3.97 -28.16 -7.53
C SER A 179 -2.88 -28.37 -6.46
N PRO A 180 -1.60 -28.50 -6.86
CA PRO A 180 -0.50 -28.68 -5.91
C PRO A 180 -0.43 -27.56 -4.85
N SER A 181 -0.82 -26.34 -5.21
CA SER A 181 -0.89 -25.20 -4.29
C SER A 181 -1.96 -25.37 -3.21
N ARG A 182 -3.14 -25.92 -3.57
CA ARG A 182 -4.22 -26.21 -2.61
C ARG A 182 -3.82 -27.30 -1.62
N LEU A 183 -3.17 -28.36 -2.09
CA LEU A 183 -2.66 -29.43 -1.22
C LEU A 183 -1.55 -28.95 -0.28
N GLN A 184 -0.73 -27.97 -0.70
CA GLN A 184 0.29 -27.36 0.14
C GLN A 184 -0.29 -26.43 1.21
N ASP A 185 -1.25 -25.57 0.86
CA ASP A 185 -1.97 -24.71 1.81
C ASP A 185 -2.70 -25.55 2.87
N GLU A 186 -3.37 -26.64 2.46
CA GLU A 186 -4.04 -27.57 3.36
C GLU A 186 -3.04 -28.33 4.25
N ALA A 187 -1.86 -28.68 3.74
CA ALA A 187 -0.80 -29.33 4.52
C ALA A 187 -0.23 -28.37 5.59
N ILE A 188 -0.02 -27.10 5.26
CA ILE A 188 0.40 -26.08 6.22
C ILE A 188 -0.66 -25.90 7.31
N ALA A 189 -1.94 -25.81 6.93
CA ALA A 189 -3.04 -25.71 7.90
C ALA A 189 -3.17 -26.96 8.79
N ALA A 190 -2.94 -28.16 8.25
CA ALA A 190 -2.94 -29.41 9.01
C ALA A 190 -1.76 -29.47 10.00
N LEU A 191 -0.58 -28.99 9.60
CA LEU A 191 0.59 -28.87 10.47
C LEU A 191 0.35 -27.89 11.61
N ASP A 192 -0.16 -26.68 11.32
CA ASP A 192 -0.46 -25.65 12.31
C ASP A 192 -1.55 -26.10 13.30
N ALA A 193 -2.48 -26.95 12.84
CA ALA A 193 -3.53 -27.53 13.67
C ALA A 193 -3.09 -28.82 14.42
N GLY A 194 -1.84 -29.28 14.26
CA GLY A 194 -1.34 -30.52 14.88
C GLY A 194 -2.01 -31.81 14.36
N LYS A 195 -2.63 -31.76 13.17
CA LYS A 195 -3.33 -32.88 12.54
C LYS A 195 -2.37 -33.67 11.64
N PHE A 196 -1.44 -34.39 12.27
CA PHE A 196 -0.37 -35.10 11.57
C PHE A 196 -0.85 -36.22 10.64
N GLY A 197 -2.01 -36.82 10.91
CA GLY A 197 -2.61 -37.81 10.01
C GLY A 197 -3.09 -37.22 8.68
N ASP A 198 -3.66 -36.00 8.72
CA ASP A 198 -4.09 -35.28 7.52
C ASP A 198 -2.87 -34.79 6.73
N LEU A 199 -1.84 -34.33 7.45
CA LEU A 199 -0.56 -33.92 6.88
C LEU A 199 0.13 -35.07 6.12
N GLU A 200 0.16 -36.27 6.69
CA GLU A 200 0.75 -37.46 6.05
C GLU A 200 0.00 -37.83 4.76
N GLN A 201 -1.33 -37.75 4.76
CA GLN A 201 -2.15 -38.01 3.57
C GLN A 201 -1.93 -36.95 2.48
N LEU A 202 -1.84 -35.67 2.86
CA LEU A 202 -1.60 -34.56 1.94
C LEU A 202 -0.18 -34.61 1.36
N ALA A 203 0.81 -34.97 2.16
CA ALA A 203 2.18 -35.21 1.70
C ALA A 203 2.25 -36.38 0.70
N GLY A 204 1.53 -37.48 0.96
CA GLY A 204 1.43 -38.60 0.03
C GLY A 204 0.83 -38.21 -1.33
N LYS A 205 -0.20 -37.35 -1.34
CA LYS A 205 -0.80 -36.80 -2.57
C LYS A 205 0.17 -35.89 -3.35
N LEU A 206 0.96 -35.08 -2.64
CA LEU A 206 1.99 -34.23 -3.26
C LEU A 206 3.15 -35.03 -3.87
N VAL A 207 3.59 -36.11 -3.22
CA VAL A 207 4.63 -37.01 -3.74
C VAL A 207 4.15 -37.73 -5.00
N SER A 208 2.92 -38.25 -4.99
CA SER A 208 2.34 -38.96 -6.14
C SER A 208 2.06 -38.04 -7.35
N LEU A 209 1.78 -36.76 -7.14
CA LEU A 209 1.73 -35.74 -8.20
C LEU A 209 3.10 -35.46 -8.83
N ASN A 210 4.18 -35.53 -8.04
CA ASN A 210 5.57 -35.34 -8.50
C ASN A 210 6.16 -36.59 -9.18
N GLU A 211 5.70 -37.79 -8.84
CA GLU A 211 6.21 -39.03 -9.46
C GLU A 211 5.65 -39.27 -10.89
N GLY A 212 4.51 -38.65 -11.23
CA GLY A 212 3.92 -38.66 -12.58
C GLY A 212 4.54 -37.64 -13.55
N THR A 213 5.40 -36.73 -13.09
CA THR A 213 5.98 -35.64 -13.87
C THR A 213 7.49 -35.81 -14.01
N LYS A 214 7.91 -36.84 -14.76
CA LYS A 214 9.31 -37.02 -15.20
C LYS A 214 9.73 -36.16 -16.41
N ASP A 215 8.84 -35.29 -16.90
CA ASP A 215 9.20 -34.13 -17.72
C ASP A 215 9.04 -32.86 -16.88
N GLY A 216 9.99 -32.65 -15.96
CA GLY A 216 10.07 -31.49 -15.06
C GLY A 216 10.38 -30.15 -15.74
N GLN A 217 10.26 -30.09 -17.08
CA GLN A 217 10.43 -28.88 -17.87
C GLN A 217 9.09 -28.29 -18.36
N GLU A 218 7.98 -29.05 -18.32
CA GLU A 218 6.69 -28.62 -18.91
C GLU A 218 5.54 -28.42 -17.90
N ALA A 219 5.69 -28.85 -16.63
CA ALA A 219 4.61 -28.80 -15.64
C ALA A 219 4.57 -27.55 -14.73
N ILE A 220 5.39 -26.53 -15.00
CA ILE A 220 5.33 -25.21 -14.33
C ILE A 220 4.94 -24.13 -15.36
N ASP A 221 4.13 -24.51 -16.33
CA ASP A 221 3.41 -23.60 -17.23
C ASP A 221 2.04 -23.22 -16.62
N ASN A 222 2.02 -23.05 -15.28
CA ASN A 222 0.85 -22.58 -14.54
C ASN A 222 0.60 -21.10 -14.85
N GLY A 223 -0.03 -20.82 -16.00
CA GLY A 223 -1.01 -19.76 -16.24
C GLY A 223 -0.62 -18.27 -16.06
N HIS A 224 0.52 -17.95 -15.45
CA HIS A 224 0.94 -16.57 -15.14
C HIS A 224 2.28 -16.17 -15.78
N ILE A 225 2.84 -17.04 -16.64
CA ILE A 225 4.18 -16.89 -17.23
C ILE A 225 4.11 -16.75 -18.77
N ASN A 226 3.10 -16.03 -19.27
CA ASN A 226 3.14 -15.46 -20.62
C ASN A 226 3.16 -13.93 -20.49
N GLY A 227 4.13 -13.30 -21.16
CA GLY A 227 4.59 -11.93 -20.92
C GLY A 227 3.47 -10.94 -20.60
N LYS A 228 3.52 -10.37 -19.39
CA LYS A 228 2.68 -9.23 -19.03
C LYS A 228 2.79 -8.16 -20.11
N GLU A 229 1.64 -7.57 -20.46
CA GLU A 229 1.58 -6.54 -21.50
C GLU A 229 2.54 -5.40 -21.18
N LYS A 230 3.22 -4.91 -22.22
CA LYS A 230 4.07 -3.72 -22.08
C LYS A 230 3.23 -2.55 -21.64
N MET A 231 3.76 -1.74 -20.73
CA MET A 231 3.09 -0.55 -20.23
C MET A 231 3.58 0.68 -20.98
N LEU A 232 3.42 0.70 -22.30
CA LEU A 232 3.84 1.82 -23.14
C LEU A 232 2.81 2.93 -23.13
N PHE A 233 3.28 4.17 -23.15
CA PHE A 233 2.44 5.36 -23.17
C PHE A 233 3.16 6.51 -23.89
N SER A 234 2.43 7.24 -24.72
CA SER A 234 2.95 8.42 -25.42
C SER A 234 2.50 9.69 -24.71
N PHE A 235 3.39 10.31 -23.95
CA PHE A 235 3.12 11.57 -23.26
C PHE A 235 2.88 12.71 -24.25
N SER A 236 1.88 13.54 -23.97
CA SER A 236 1.61 14.74 -24.75
C SER A 236 2.74 15.76 -24.60
N ALA A 237 2.89 16.68 -25.57
CA ALA A 237 3.86 17.76 -25.46
C ALA A 237 3.63 18.63 -24.21
N ALA A 238 2.35 18.86 -23.83
CA ALA A 238 2.00 19.60 -22.62
C ALA A 238 2.47 18.86 -21.36
N THR A 239 2.26 17.55 -21.31
CA THR A 239 2.73 16.69 -20.21
C THR A 239 4.25 16.72 -20.08
N LEU A 240 4.98 16.61 -21.18
CA LEU A 240 6.44 16.64 -21.17
C LEU A 240 6.99 18.00 -20.73
N GLN A 241 6.36 19.10 -21.15
CA GLN A 241 6.72 20.44 -20.67
C GLN A 241 6.45 20.60 -19.18
N GLY A 242 5.32 20.08 -18.68
CA GLY A 242 5.00 20.04 -17.26
C GLY A 242 6.00 19.22 -16.45
N ALA A 243 6.37 18.04 -16.96
CA ALA A 243 7.36 17.17 -16.35
C ALA A 243 8.70 17.89 -16.16
N VAL A 244 9.21 18.56 -17.20
CA VAL A 244 10.46 19.33 -17.12
C VAL A 244 10.38 20.44 -16.06
N ARG A 245 9.25 21.16 -15.97
CA ARG A 245 9.07 22.20 -14.94
C ARG A 245 9.11 21.63 -13.51
N LEU A 246 8.61 20.41 -13.33
CA LEU A 246 8.64 19.70 -12.04
C LEU A 246 9.96 18.97 -11.78
N GLY A 247 10.92 18.97 -12.71
CA GLY A 247 12.17 18.21 -12.57
C GLY A 247 12.03 16.71 -12.86
N LEU A 248 10.93 16.29 -13.52
CA LEU A 248 10.70 14.93 -13.98
C LEU A 248 11.16 14.78 -15.44
N SER A 249 11.70 13.61 -15.77
CA SER A 249 12.12 13.24 -17.12
C SER A 249 11.36 12.02 -17.62
N PRO A 250 10.95 11.98 -18.90
CA PRO A 250 10.40 10.76 -19.48
C PRO A 250 11.49 9.69 -19.53
N TYR A 251 11.12 8.46 -19.15
CA TYR A 251 12.00 7.31 -19.20
C TYR A 251 11.26 6.10 -19.74
N ARG A 252 11.92 5.34 -20.61
CA ARG A 252 11.47 4.02 -21.04
C ARG A 252 12.31 2.98 -20.33
N ALA A 253 11.73 2.34 -19.31
CA ALA A 253 12.40 1.27 -18.60
C ALA A 253 12.42 0.02 -19.48
N PRO A 254 13.60 -0.53 -19.82
CA PRO A 254 13.66 -1.74 -20.62
C PRO A 254 13.05 -2.91 -19.86
N SER A 255 12.51 -3.87 -20.61
CA SER A 255 12.06 -5.12 -20.03
C SER A 255 13.26 -5.91 -19.49
N ARG A 256 13.15 -6.33 -18.23
CA ARG A 256 14.02 -7.36 -17.64
C ARG A 256 13.21 -8.58 -17.20
N TYR A 257 11.97 -8.72 -17.68
CA TYR A 257 11.07 -9.80 -17.29
C TYR A 257 11.74 -11.18 -17.38
N ARG A 258 12.47 -11.47 -18.48
CA ARG A 258 13.15 -12.76 -18.64
C ARG A 258 14.24 -13.01 -17.61
N ASP A 259 14.98 -11.97 -17.23
CA ASP A 259 16.06 -12.06 -16.24
C ASP A 259 15.47 -12.32 -14.84
N PHE A 260 14.25 -11.86 -14.57
CA PHE A 260 13.63 -11.89 -13.24
C PHE A 260 12.51 -12.91 -13.04
N ALA A 261 11.88 -13.37 -14.13
CA ALA A 261 10.77 -14.32 -14.09
C ALA A 261 11.09 -15.60 -13.28
N PRO A 262 12.30 -16.18 -13.37
CA PRO A 262 12.68 -17.34 -12.55
C PRO A 262 12.67 -17.07 -11.04
N PHE A 263 12.75 -15.81 -10.61
CA PHE A 263 12.73 -15.39 -9.21
C PHE A 263 11.34 -14.95 -8.74
N CYS A 264 10.54 -14.37 -9.64
CA CYS A 264 9.18 -13.92 -9.31
C CYS A 264 8.32 -15.08 -8.79
N ARG A 265 8.56 -16.33 -9.21
CA ARG A 265 7.88 -17.53 -8.67
C ARG A 265 7.96 -17.65 -7.15
N PHE A 266 9.06 -17.21 -6.54
CA PHE A 266 9.25 -17.26 -5.08
C PHE A 266 8.50 -16.13 -4.37
N ALA A 267 8.23 -15.02 -5.06
CA ALA A 267 7.51 -13.88 -4.51
C ALA A 267 5.99 -14.12 -4.34
N TRP A 268 5.44 -15.19 -4.93
CA TRP A 268 4.00 -15.51 -4.90
C TRP A 268 3.55 -16.24 -3.62
N HIS A 269 4.46 -16.93 -2.94
CA HIS A 269 4.16 -17.70 -1.73
C HIS A 269 5.07 -17.26 -0.58
N PRO A 270 4.83 -16.08 0.03
CA PRO A 270 5.61 -15.64 1.17
C PRO A 270 5.39 -16.63 2.31
N THR A 271 6.39 -17.46 2.57
CA THR A 271 6.45 -18.26 3.78
C THR A 271 6.93 -17.29 4.86
N PHE A 272 6.05 -16.85 5.76
CA PHE A 272 6.49 -16.16 6.97
C PHE A 272 7.44 -17.11 7.69
N ALA A 273 8.74 -17.01 7.40
CA ALA A 273 9.72 -17.93 7.96
C ALA A 273 9.74 -17.67 9.46
N GLN A 274 9.21 -18.64 10.22
CA GLN A 274 9.11 -18.54 11.67
C GLN A 274 10.50 -18.21 12.25
N THR A 275 10.57 -17.06 12.92
CA THR A 275 11.53 -16.79 13.99
C THR A 275 11.25 -17.74 15.15
N HIS A 276 11.59 -19.02 15.00
CA HIS A 276 11.75 -19.89 16.16
C HIS A 276 13.11 -19.62 16.77
N HIS A 277 13.06 -19.17 18.02
CA HIS A 277 14.14 -19.01 18.97
C HIS A 277 15.42 -19.81 18.64
N THR A 278 16.38 -19.19 17.98
CA THR A 278 17.79 -19.49 18.19
C THR A 278 18.41 -18.28 18.90
N PRO A 279 19.06 -18.44 20.07
CA PRO A 279 19.44 -17.29 20.89
C PRO A 279 20.50 -16.38 20.29
N HIS A 280 21.11 -16.73 19.15
CA HIS A 280 22.30 -16.05 18.64
C HIS A 280 22.16 -15.75 17.14
N SER A 281 22.20 -14.46 16.82
CA SER A 281 22.14 -13.80 15.50
C SER A 281 20.73 -13.44 15.00
N GLY A 282 20.44 -12.14 14.95
CA GLY A 282 19.20 -11.56 14.42
C GLY A 282 19.11 -11.61 12.88
N VAL A 283 19.36 -12.79 12.30
CA VAL A 283 19.32 -13.03 10.85
C VAL A 283 18.31 -14.14 10.55
N LEU A 284 17.31 -13.83 9.73
CA LEU A 284 16.35 -14.81 9.20
C LEU A 284 17.07 -15.80 8.28
N ARG A 285 16.96 -17.12 8.57
CA ARG A 285 17.41 -18.17 7.65
C ARG A 285 16.29 -18.54 6.69
N VAL A 286 16.31 -17.91 5.52
CA VAL A 286 15.52 -18.33 4.35
C VAL A 286 16.17 -19.60 3.80
N PRO A 287 15.43 -20.64 3.36
CA PRO A 287 16.04 -21.74 2.62
C PRO A 287 16.87 -21.18 1.46
N GLU A 288 18.06 -21.74 1.21
CA GLU A 288 18.87 -21.34 0.07
C GLU A 288 18.04 -21.50 -1.20
N LEU A 289 17.56 -20.38 -1.74
CA LEU A 289 16.84 -20.39 -3.00
C LEU A 289 17.79 -20.97 -4.06
N PRO A 290 17.36 -21.94 -4.87
CA PRO A 290 18.15 -22.44 -5.99
C PRO A 290 18.20 -21.34 -7.06
N LEU A 291 19.09 -20.36 -6.85
CA LEU A 291 19.36 -19.25 -7.74
C LEU A 291 20.47 -19.69 -8.72
N PRO A 292 20.37 -19.34 -10.02
CA PRO A 292 21.43 -19.60 -10.99
C PRO A 292 22.82 -19.12 -10.53
N GLU A 293 23.86 -19.84 -10.95
CA GLU A 293 25.25 -19.41 -10.73
C GLU A 293 25.55 -18.10 -11.46
N GLY A 294 26.42 -17.25 -10.90
CA GLY A 294 26.84 -15.97 -11.49
C GLY A 294 25.99 -14.74 -11.11
N ILE A 295 25.01 -14.91 -10.23
CA ILE A 295 24.18 -13.81 -9.71
C ILE A 295 24.92 -13.09 -8.57
N PRO A 296 24.96 -11.74 -8.55
CA PRO A 296 25.53 -10.97 -7.44
C PRO A 296 24.93 -11.37 -6.10
N ASP A 297 25.74 -11.51 -5.04
CA ASP A 297 25.23 -11.94 -3.72
C ASP A 297 24.18 -10.99 -3.16
N ASP A 298 24.35 -9.68 -3.37
CA ASP A 298 23.39 -8.66 -2.94
C ASP A 298 22.02 -8.82 -3.63
N PHE A 299 22.00 -9.31 -4.87
CA PHE A 299 20.77 -9.66 -5.56
C PHE A 299 20.07 -10.86 -4.92
N LYS A 300 20.84 -11.85 -4.45
CA LYS A 300 20.29 -13.01 -3.74
C LYS A 300 19.55 -12.55 -2.48
N GLY A 301 20.10 -11.58 -1.75
CA GLY A 301 19.47 -10.95 -0.59
C GLY A 301 18.10 -10.34 -0.92
N ARG A 302 18.02 -9.56 -2.02
CA ARG A 302 16.74 -9.01 -2.49
C ARG A 302 15.73 -10.11 -2.85
N ALA A 303 16.15 -11.12 -3.61
CA ALA A 303 15.28 -12.23 -4.01
C ALA A 303 14.76 -13.01 -2.79
N GLN A 304 15.61 -13.23 -1.79
CA GLN A 304 15.24 -13.85 -0.52
C GLN A 304 14.20 -13.02 0.24
N LEU A 305 14.30 -11.69 0.21
CA LEU A 305 13.33 -10.83 0.88
C LEU A 305 11.94 -10.96 0.26
N PHE A 306 11.84 -10.95 -1.07
CA PHE A 306 10.56 -11.21 -1.77
C PHE A 306 9.98 -12.60 -1.47
N ALA A 307 10.84 -13.61 -1.30
CA ALA A 307 10.41 -14.97 -1.00
C ALA A 307 9.92 -15.15 0.46
N SER A 308 10.43 -14.35 1.38
CA SER A 308 10.20 -14.53 2.82
C SER A 308 9.17 -13.58 3.40
N HIS A 309 8.98 -12.43 2.75
CA HIS A 309 8.11 -11.39 3.26
C HIS A 309 7.13 -10.92 2.21
N PRO A 310 5.86 -10.78 2.59
CA PRO A 310 4.93 -10.10 1.75
C PRO A 310 5.27 -8.61 1.58
N MET A 311 5.07 -8.08 0.38
CA MET A 311 5.21 -6.65 0.09
C MET A 311 3.92 -6.10 -0.51
N ILE A 312 3.58 -4.88 -0.13
CA ILE A 312 2.47 -4.11 -0.70
C ILE A 312 3.00 -2.80 -1.26
N ASN A 313 2.37 -2.26 -2.30
CA ASN A 313 2.65 -0.90 -2.78
C ASN A 313 1.97 0.15 -1.88
N SER A 314 2.17 1.44 -2.15
CA SER A 314 1.50 2.54 -1.40
C SER A 314 -0.03 2.56 -1.56
N GLY A 315 -0.60 1.77 -2.46
CA GLY A 315 -2.04 1.51 -2.54
C GLY A 315 -2.52 0.47 -1.54
N GLY A 316 -1.63 -0.40 -1.03
CA GLY A 316 -2.02 -1.54 -0.19
C GLY A 316 -2.15 -2.86 -0.95
N VAL A 317 -2.00 -2.82 -2.28
CA VAL A 317 -2.06 -4.00 -3.16
C VAL A 317 -0.73 -4.73 -3.13
N ARG A 318 -0.77 -6.06 -3.24
CA ARG A 318 0.43 -6.90 -3.36
C ARG A 318 1.38 -6.36 -4.42
N PHE A 319 2.62 -6.14 -4.04
CA PHE A 319 3.67 -5.76 -4.95
C PHE A 319 4.44 -7.00 -5.44
N ILE A 320 4.39 -7.23 -6.75
CA ILE A 320 5.22 -8.23 -7.45
C ILE A 320 5.91 -7.51 -8.61
N PRO A 321 7.24 -7.61 -8.75
CA PRO A 321 7.94 -6.94 -9.84
C PRO A 321 7.55 -7.49 -11.20
N ASP A 322 6.93 -6.65 -12.03
CA ASP A 322 6.52 -7.03 -13.38
C ASP A 322 7.68 -7.00 -14.36
N MET A 323 8.64 -6.09 -14.16
CA MET A 323 9.86 -5.97 -14.96
C MET A 323 9.59 -5.91 -16.49
N VAL A 324 8.39 -5.52 -16.90
CA VAL A 324 8.02 -5.32 -18.30
C VAL A 324 8.57 -4.01 -18.82
N GLU A 325 8.58 -3.85 -20.14
CA GLU A 325 8.88 -2.55 -20.74
C GLU A 325 7.77 -1.56 -20.39
N GLU A 326 8.14 -0.40 -19.85
CA GLU A 326 7.16 0.62 -19.43
C GLU A 326 7.67 2.05 -19.63
N ASP A 327 6.74 2.94 -20.00
CA ASP A 327 6.98 4.38 -20.10
C ASP A 327 6.47 5.09 -18.83
N LEU A 328 7.31 5.96 -18.26
CA LEU A 328 7.02 6.71 -17.04
C LEU A 328 7.67 8.11 -17.03
N LEU A 329 7.34 8.92 -16.03
CA LEU A 329 8.09 10.14 -15.69
C LEU A 329 8.79 9.93 -14.35
N VAL A 330 10.06 10.29 -14.23
CA VAL A 330 10.88 10.01 -13.03
C VAL A 330 11.91 11.11 -12.78
N GLU A 331 12.24 11.34 -11.52
CA GLU A 331 13.39 12.18 -11.16
C GLU A 331 14.71 11.44 -11.45
N LEU A 332 15.52 11.94 -12.38
CA LEU A 332 16.76 11.30 -12.86
C LEU A 332 18.06 11.88 -12.28
N PHE A 333 17.99 12.63 -11.17
CA PHE A 333 19.20 13.17 -10.56
C PHE A 333 20.11 12.05 -10.01
N PRO A 334 21.45 12.20 -10.05
CA PRO A 334 22.39 11.20 -9.53
C PRO A 334 22.27 11.08 -8.01
N ASP A 335 22.67 9.95 -7.44
CA ASP A 335 22.70 9.81 -5.99
C ASP A 335 23.66 10.84 -5.40
N PRO A 336 23.22 11.63 -4.41
CA PRO A 336 24.08 12.65 -3.81
C PRO A 336 25.17 11.98 -2.96
N GLU A 337 26.35 12.59 -2.95
CA GLU A 337 27.45 12.16 -2.09
C GLU A 337 27.05 12.25 -0.61
N ALA A 338 27.57 11.36 0.22
CA ALA A 338 27.21 11.32 1.63
C ALA A 338 27.54 12.64 2.35
N GLY A 339 26.53 13.27 2.96
CA GLY A 339 26.66 14.55 3.64
C GLY A 339 26.64 15.78 2.71
N SER A 340 26.39 15.59 1.41
CA SER A 340 26.08 16.69 0.49
C SER A 340 24.58 16.98 0.46
N GLU A 341 24.23 18.22 0.09
CA GLU A 341 22.83 18.61 -0.07
C GLU A 341 22.25 17.93 -1.32
N PRO A 342 21.15 17.17 -1.20
CA PRO A 342 20.50 16.58 -2.36
C PRO A 342 20.00 17.68 -3.31
N PRO A 343 19.91 17.40 -4.61
CA PRO A 343 19.49 18.39 -5.58
C PRO A 343 18.06 18.86 -5.29
N PRO A 344 17.81 20.18 -5.34
CA PRO A 344 16.46 20.70 -5.19
C PRO A 344 15.57 20.18 -6.32
N SER A 345 14.27 20.13 -6.08
CA SER A 345 13.30 19.76 -7.10
C SER A 345 12.05 20.60 -6.94
N PRO A 346 11.58 21.26 -8.01
CA PRO A 346 10.30 21.98 -7.97
C PRO A 346 9.13 21.07 -7.59
N LEU A 347 9.24 19.76 -7.81
CA LEU A 347 8.25 18.79 -7.35
C LEU A 347 8.16 18.74 -5.82
N LEU A 348 9.27 18.87 -5.08
CA LEU A 348 9.25 18.87 -3.62
C LEU A 348 8.46 20.07 -3.10
N GLU A 349 8.73 21.26 -3.64
CA GLU A 349 7.99 22.48 -3.32
C GLU A 349 6.49 22.33 -3.64
N ALA A 350 6.18 21.79 -4.81
CA ALA A 350 4.80 21.54 -5.25
C ALA A 350 4.06 20.50 -4.37
N LEU A 351 4.79 19.58 -3.75
CA LEU A 351 4.31 18.63 -2.75
C LEU A 351 4.28 19.20 -1.32
N GLY A 352 4.72 20.44 -1.11
CA GLY A 352 4.83 21.05 0.23
C GLY A 352 5.95 20.44 1.10
N LEU A 353 6.93 19.79 0.49
CA LEU A 353 8.09 19.20 1.15
C LEU A 353 9.29 20.14 1.06
N ALA A 354 9.83 20.56 2.21
CA ALA A 354 10.93 21.52 2.25
C ALA A 354 12.26 20.94 1.75
N HIS A 355 12.51 19.66 2.01
CA HIS A 355 13.77 18.98 1.69
C HIS A 355 13.50 17.56 1.20
N ARG A 356 14.49 16.96 0.55
CA ARG A 356 14.43 15.58 0.05
C ARG A 356 14.77 14.52 1.11
N HIS A 357 15.63 14.89 2.04
CA HIS A 357 16.11 14.03 3.11
C HIS A 357 15.41 14.36 4.44
N SER A 358 15.69 13.58 5.49
CA SER A 358 15.07 13.76 6.80
C SER A 358 13.53 13.71 6.78
N LEU A 359 12.97 13.14 5.72
CA LEU A 359 11.56 12.83 5.60
C LEU A 359 11.34 11.40 6.08
N ASN A 360 10.36 11.22 6.96
CA ASN A 360 9.82 9.90 7.25
C ASN A 360 8.77 9.50 6.19
N ARG A 361 8.40 8.22 6.17
CA ARG A 361 7.47 7.70 5.16
C ARG A 361 6.07 8.34 5.29
N GLU A 362 5.61 8.58 6.50
CA GLU A 362 4.28 9.16 6.73
C GLU A 362 4.15 10.59 6.18
N GLN A 363 5.20 11.40 6.32
CA GLN A 363 5.27 12.74 5.73
C GLN A 363 5.19 12.70 4.20
N ILE A 364 5.89 11.73 3.59
CA ILE A 364 5.86 11.56 2.12
C ILE A 364 4.46 11.14 1.66
N GLU A 365 3.84 10.15 2.30
CA GLU A 365 2.49 9.70 1.94
C GLU A 365 1.44 10.80 2.17
N ALA A 366 1.57 11.59 3.24
CA ALA A 366 0.68 12.71 3.50
C ALA A 366 0.79 13.78 2.40
N ALA A 367 2.00 14.10 1.95
CA ALA A 367 2.24 15.05 0.86
C ALA A 367 1.70 14.53 -0.48
N LEU A 368 1.97 13.26 -0.82
CA LEU A 368 1.45 12.62 -2.02
C LEU A 368 -0.07 12.56 -2.03
N PHE A 369 -0.68 12.20 -0.90
CA PHE A 369 -2.14 12.23 -0.76
C PHE A 369 -2.68 13.65 -0.89
N ALA A 370 -2.07 14.64 -0.26
CA ALA A 370 -2.57 16.01 -0.28
C ALA A 370 -2.47 16.70 -1.66
N HIS A 371 -1.43 16.39 -2.44
CA HIS A 371 -1.07 17.17 -3.62
C HIS A 371 -0.90 16.36 -4.92
N GLY A 372 -0.69 15.04 -4.84
CA GLY A 372 -0.31 14.21 -5.99
C GLY A 372 -1.32 14.24 -7.14
N ASP A 373 -2.60 14.03 -6.84
CA ASP A 373 -3.67 14.02 -7.86
C ASP A 373 -3.85 15.39 -8.53
N ASP A 374 -3.76 16.46 -7.75
CA ASP A 374 -3.86 17.84 -8.27
C ASP A 374 -2.67 18.16 -9.18
N LEU A 375 -1.46 17.71 -8.85
CA LEU A 375 -0.28 17.87 -9.70
C LEU A 375 -0.40 17.10 -11.01
N LEU A 376 -0.92 15.87 -10.97
CA LEU A 376 -1.18 15.09 -12.18
C LEU A 376 -2.16 15.84 -13.11
N ARG A 377 -3.29 16.32 -12.57
CA ARG A 377 -4.31 17.02 -13.37
C ARG A 377 -3.81 18.36 -13.89
N ARG A 378 -3.26 19.21 -13.03
CA ARG A 378 -3.00 20.63 -13.33
C ARG A 378 -1.64 20.86 -13.99
N GLU A 379 -0.60 20.18 -13.53
CA GLU A 379 0.76 20.42 -14.02
C GLU A 379 1.14 19.47 -15.15
N LEU A 380 0.69 18.22 -15.10
CA LEU A 380 1.06 17.17 -16.05
C LEU A 380 -0.03 16.87 -17.09
N SER A 381 -1.25 17.37 -16.90
CA SER A 381 -2.40 17.04 -17.76
C SER A 381 -2.62 15.53 -17.91
N LEU A 382 -2.39 14.79 -16.82
CA LEU A 382 -2.63 13.35 -16.72
C LEU A 382 -3.86 13.10 -15.84
N ASP A 383 -4.63 12.07 -16.18
CA ASP A 383 -5.76 11.66 -15.35
C ASP A 383 -5.25 10.83 -14.15
N PRO A 384 -5.52 11.23 -12.89
CA PRO A 384 -5.28 10.42 -11.72
C PRO A 384 -5.99 9.07 -11.71
N LEU A 385 -6.98 8.84 -12.58
CA LEU A 385 -7.56 7.50 -12.75
C LEU A 385 -6.60 6.53 -13.46
N ASP A 386 -5.73 7.06 -14.33
CA ASP A 386 -4.79 6.27 -15.12
C ASP A 386 -3.36 6.33 -14.58
N PHE A 387 -3.01 7.41 -13.86
CA PHE A 387 -1.67 7.67 -13.36
C PHE A 387 -1.65 7.95 -11.86
N ARG A 388 -0.50 7.68 -11.23
CA ARG A 388 -0.24 8.04 -9.84
C ARG A 388 1.19 8.55 -9.66
N LEU A 389 1.35 9.62 -8.89
CA LEU A 389 2.64 10.07 -8.40
C LEU A 389 2.96 9.32 -7.10
N ILE A 390 4.13 8.66 -7.06
CA ILE A 390 4.57 7.82 -5.93
C ILE A 390 6.07 7.98 -5.70
N CYS A 391 6.57 7.48 -4.56
CA CYS A 391 8.00 7.17 -4.45
C CYS A 391 8.40 6.20 -5.56
N ILE A 392 9.66 6.21 -5.99
CA ILE A 392 10.13 5.30 -7.02
C ILE A 392 9.97 3.83 -6.57
N PRO A 393 9.31 2.97 -7.36
CA PRO A 393 9.20 1.55 -7.02
C PRO A 393 10.57 0.85 -7.05
N PRO A 394 10.79 -0.17 -6.19
CA PRO A 394 12.11 -0.77 -5.99
C PRO A 394 12.67 -1.47 -7.24
N ASP A 395 11.79 -1.97 -8.10
CA ASP A 395 12.13 -2.58 -9.38
C ASP A 395 12.52 -1.54 -10.44
N LEU A 396 11.87 -0.38 -10.45
CA LEU A 396 12.25 0.73 -11.31
C LEU A 396 13.55 1.38 -10.85
N HIS A 397 13.73 1.56 -9.54
CA HIS A 397 14.98 2.07 -9.00
C HIS A 397 16.17 1.22 -9.45
N LEU A 398 16.03 -0.11 -9.38
CA LEU A 398 17.03 -1.04 -9.87
C LEU A 398 17.25 -0.93 -11.37
N ARG A 399 16.20 -0.98 -12.20
CA ARG A 399 16.35 -0.95 -13.67
C ARG A 399 16.94 0.35 -14.18
N ILE A 400 16.44 1.48 -13.68
CA ILE A 400 16.90 2.81 -14.06
C ILE A 400 18.29 3.06 -13.47
N GLY A 401 18.52 2.69 -12.21
CA GLY A 401 19.77 2.93 -11.53
C GLY A 401 20.95 2.16 -12.11
N LEU A 402 20.72 0.99 -12.71
CA LEU A 402 21.76 0.28 -13.48
C LEU A 402 22.25 1.08 -14.69
N ASP A 403 21.39 1.91 -15.28
CA ASP A 403 21.74 2.77 -16.42
C ASP A 403 22.28 4.14 -15.96
N GLN A 404 21.87 4.61 -14.77
CA GLN A 404 22.21 5.92 -14.22
C GLN A 404 23.36 5.91 -13.19
N GLY A 405 23.89 4.74 -12.83
CA GLY A 405 24.94 4.62 -11.80
C GLY A 405 24.44 4.88 -10.38
N TRP A 406 23.17 4.59 -10.08
CA TRP A 406 22.66 4.67 -8.71
C TRP A 406 23.16 3.48 -7.89
N GLY A 407 23.19 3.62 -6.57
CA GLY A 407 23.66 2.57 -5.66
C GLY A 407 25.14 2.65 -5.31
N GLU A 408 25.87 3.65 -5.79
CA GLU A 408 27.31 3.83 -5.56
C GLU A 408 27.62 4.70 -4.33
N GLN A 409 26.61 5.42 -3.82
CA GLN A 409 26.75 6.35 -2.71
C GLN A 409 26.25 5.74 -1.38
N ARG A 410 26.68 6.32 -0.26
CA ARG A 410 26.26 5.89 1.09
C ARG A 410 24.95 6.57 1.51
N ILE A 411 23.93 6.41 0.67
CA ILE A 411 22.61 6.99 0.87
C ILE A 411 21.52 6.00 0.51
N TRP A 412 20.45 5.99 1.30
CA TRP A 412 19.25 5.23 1.01
C TRP A 412 18.24 6.08 0.23
N THR A 413 17.39 5.40 -0.53
CA THR A 413 16.23 5.97 -1.20
C THR A 413 14.98 5.32 -0.64
N HIS A 414 13.96 6.12 -0.28
CA HIS A 414 12.62 5.61 0.01
C HIS A 414 12.02 5.00 -1.27
N PHE A 415 11.56 3.75 -1.19
CA PHE A 415 10.89 3.07 -2.30
C PHE A 415 9.40 3.02 -2.10
N ASP A 416 8.62 2.97 -3.18
CA ASP A 416 7.19 2.70 -3.06
C ASP A 416 6.92 1.40 -2.28
N GLY A 417 5.96 1.46 -1.36
CA GLY A 417 5.45 0.29 -0.67
C GLY A 417 6.07 -0.01 0.70
N TYR A 418 5.61 -1.15 1.23
CA TYR A 418 5.89 -1.63 2.57
C TYR A 418 6.15 -3.13 2.58
N LEU A 419 7.06 -3.55 3.45
CA LEU A 419 7.22 -4.92 3.91
C LEU A 419 6.15 -5.21 4.96
N VAL A 420 5.36 -6.26 4.78
CA VAL A 420 4.33 -6.68 5.73
C VAL A 420 4.90 -7.75 6.65
N MET A 421 4.80 -7.51 7.95
CA MET A 421 5.23 -8.42 9.01
C MET A 421 4.10 -9.36 9.42
N MET A 422 4.44 -10.46 10.11
CA MET A 422 3.48 -11.49 10.53
C MET A 422 2.41 -10.96 11.50
N ASP A 423 2.76 -9.98 12.33
CA ASP A 423 1.85 -9.30 13.26
C ASP A 423 0.97 -8.24 12.57
N GLY A 424 1.02 -8.15 11.23
CA GLY A 424 0.31 -7.17 10.43
C GLY A 424 0.95 -5.78 10.43
N THR A 425 2.06 -5.57 11.15
CA THR A 425 2.78 -4.29 11.09
C THR A 425 3.49 -4.13 9.75
N CYS A 426 3.73 -2.88 9.36
CA CYS A 426 4.38 -2.56 8.08
C CYS A 426 5.69 -1.81 8.31
N LYS A 427 6.71 -2.15 7.53
CA LYS A 427 7.97 -1.41 7.42
C LYS A 427 8.05 -0.75 6.06
N ALA A 428 8.40 0.53 6.00
CA ALA A 428 8.57 1.24 4.73
C ALA A 428 9.75 0.64 3.96
N LEU A 429 9.61 0.52 2.64
CA LEU A 429 10.70 0.00 1.79
C LEU A 429 11.76 1.08 1.53
N ALA A 430 13.03 0.68 1.60
CA ALA A 430 14.17 1.51 1.24
C ALA A 430 15.31 0.66 0.67
N GLY A 431 16.31 1.29 0.05
CA GLY A 431 17.52 0.63 -0.42
C GLY A 431 18.42 1.59 -1.19
N GLY A 432 19.43 1.08 -1.89
CA GLY A 432 20.35 1.90 -2.70
C GLY A 432 21.65 2.31 -2.01
N ASP A 433 21.93 1.92 -0.76
CA ASP A 433 23.19 2.30 -0.10
C ASP A 433 24.28 1.29 -0.42
N VAL A 434 25.42 1.78 -0.95
CA VAL A 434 26.58 0.96 -1.35
C VAL A 434 27.10 0.04 -0.25
N ARG A 435 26.90 0.39 1.03
CA ARG A 435 27.37 -0.41 2.17
C ARG A 435 26.54 -1.68 2.42
N TYR A 436 25.33 -1.74 1.85
CA TYR A 436 24.35 -2.80 2.08
C TYR A 436 23.95 -3.51 0.77
N GLY A 437 24.77 -3.38 -0.28
CA GLY A 437 24.55 -4.01 -1.58
C GLY A 437 24.17 -3.06 -2.71
N GLY A 438 24.21 -1.74 -2.45
CA GLY A 438 24.08 -0.70 -3.47
C GLY A 438 22.77 -0.80 -4.24
N ILE A 439 22.85 -0.87 -5.58
CA ILE A 439 21.67 -0.89 -6.44
C ILE A 439 20.73 -2.08 -6.21
N TYR A 440 21.27 -3.19 -5.68
CA TYR A 440 20.52 -4.40 -5.36
C TYR A 440 19.94 -4.39 -3.95
N ASP A 441 20.37 -3.48 -3.08
CA ASP A 441 19.86 -3.37 -1.70
C ASP A 441 18.34 -3.14 -1.68
N LEU A 442 17.67 -3.82 -0.75
CA LEU A 442 16.26 -3.68 -0.44
C LEU A 442 16.04 -4.10 1.01
N LEU A 443 15.49 -3.21 1.83
CA LEU A 443 15.21 -3.45 3.24
C LEU A 443 13.90 -2.79 3.69
N GLY A 444 13.45 -3.18 4.88
CA GLY A 444 12.34 -2.54 5.57
C GLY A 444 12.82 -1.67 6.74
N ILE A 445 12.45 -0.40 6.75
CA ILE A 445 12.72 0.57 7.83
C ILE A 445 11.43 0.95 8.58
N SER A 446 11.57 1.52 9.77
CA SER A 446 10.41 2.10 10.47
C SER A 446 9.78 3.19 9.60
N PRO A 447 8.45 3.26 9.46
CA PRO A 447 7.78 4.37 8.76
C PRO A 447 8.10 5.75 9.34
N HIS A 448 8.51 5.82 10.61
CA HIS A 448 8.90 7.06 11.29
C HIS A 448 10.40 7.37 11.17
N TYR A 449 11.19 6.53 10.50
CA TYR A 449 12.62 6.76 10.31
C TYR A 449 12.84 7.99 9.42
N ALA A 450 13.43 9.04 9.99
CA ALA A 450 13.88 10.23 9.30
C ALA A 450 15.39 10.41 9.56
N SER A 451 16.16 10.61 8.50
CA SER A 451 17.61 10.79 8.57
C SER A 451 18.10 11.55 7.34
N GLU A 452 19.22 12.26 7.48
CA GLU A 452 19.90 12.89 6.35
C GLU A 452 20.47 11.87 5.35
N ARG A 453 20.58 10.60 5.77
CA ARG A 453 21.09 9.49 4.94
C ARG A 453 20.01 8.77 4.13
N ILE A 454 18.78 9.28 4.10
CA ILE A 454 17.71 8.73 3.26
C ILE A 454 17.02 9.84 2.51
N ILE A 455 16.79 9.65 1.21
CA ILE A 455 16.15 10.62 0.32
C ILE A 455 14.85 10.09 -0.28
N ALA A 456 13.95 10.99 -0.65
CA ALA A 456 12.80 10.70 -1.50
C ALA A 456 13.14 10.94 -2.98
N ARG A 457 12.83 9.96 -3.83
CA ARG A 457 12.84 10.07 -5.29
C ARG A 457 11.46 9.66 -5.81
N PHE A 458 10.87 10.47 -6.68
CA PHE A 458 9.50 10.27 -7.14
C PHE A 458 9.40 9.79 -8.59
N ALA A 459 8.30 9.12 -8.90
CA ALA A 459 7.92 8.68 -10.23
C ALA A 459 6.41 8.84 -10.45
N VAL A 460 6.03 9.23 -11.66
CA VAL A 460 4.66 9.13 -12.16
C VAL A 460 4.53 7.86 -12.96
N VAL A 461 3.67 6.97 -12.49
CA VAL A 461 3.48 5.63 -13.06
C VAL A 461 2.04 5.43 -13.49
N GLN A 462 1.82 4.50 -14.43
CA GLN A 462 0.48 4.07 -14.81
C GLN A 462 -0.12 3.20 -13.69
N ARG A 463 -1.34 3.49 -13.23
CA ARG A 463 -1.98 2.76 -12.13
C ARG A 463 -2.05 1.26 -12.35
N ARG A 464 -2.28 0.81 -13.59
CA ARG A 464 -2.32 -0.63 -13.93
C ARG A 464 -1.10 -1.42 -13.46
N ARG A 465 0.06 -0.79 -13.23
CA ARG A 465 1.23 -1.46 -12.66
C ARG A 465 1.12 -1.80 -11.17
N MET A 466 0.27 -1.05 -10.46
CA MET A 466 0.02 -1.20 -9.03
C MET A 466 -1.09 -2.23 -8.77
N ALA A 467 -1.74 -2.72 -9.83
CA ALA A 467 -2.82 -3.68 -9.77
C ALA A 467 -2.27 -5.11 -9.79
N ILE A 468 -2.91 -6.01 -9.03
CA ILE A 468 -2.65 -7.45 -9.10
C ILE A 468 -3.84 -8.22 -9.70
N TRP A 469 -5.00 -7.57 -9.78
CA TRP A 469 -6.23 -8.01 -10.42
C TRP A 469 -6.83 -6.81 -11.21
N PRO A 470 -7.75 -7.03 -12.17
CA PRO A 470 -8.24 -6.01 -13.10
C PRO A 470 -8.81 -4.71 -12.49
#